data_AF-A0A3M2T8F6-F1
#
_entry.id   AF-A0A3M2T8F6-F1
#
_cell.length_a   1.000
_cell.length_b   1.000
_cell.length_c   1.000
_cell.angle_alpha   90.00
_cell.angle_beta   90.00
_cell.angle_gamma   90.00
#
_symmetry.space_group_name_H-M   'P 1'
#
loop_
_entity.id
_entity.type
_entity.pdbx_description
1 polymer ?
#
loop_
_entity_poly.entity_id
_entity_poly.type
_entity_poly.pdbx_seq_one_letter_code
_entity_poly.pdbx_strand_id
1 'polypeptide(L)'
;MCERHPGLADEVVHTSPRPNVASALQVLRNYQSGLQSSFPLGGNPGSDYAYNRVRQPLASLLDALSDFTPHFLPPHESQASTSLSYLDGATDIIYALPRWSTPQNNIERESAYDEICKAWILVIREAAKRGGGIQLQYGGWDEKLAKHNQNSGGKLQAAVNELGTILGWMHGPGSQSGNDLGSIREQLFSETYGFGTPVKVGPW
;
A
#
# COMPACT_ATOMS: atom_id res chain seq x y z
N MET A 1 -34.48 11.09 7.29
CA MET A 1 -34.59 12.49 6.82
C MET A 1 -33.97 12.67 5.43
N CYS A 2 -32.77 12.15 5.14
CA CYS A 2 -32.22 12.13 3.76
C CYS A 2 -32.99 11.18 2.81
N GLU A 3 -33.59 10.09 3.32
CA GLU A 3 -34.42 9.18 2.50
C GLU A 3 -35.70 9.80 1.92
N ARG A 4 -36.19 10.92 2.50
CA ARG A 4 -37.38 11.63 2.01
C ARG A 4 -37.06 12.78 1.05
N HIS A 5 -35.80 13.23 1.02
CA HIS A 5 -35.37 14.39 0.25
C HIS A 5 -33.94 14.15 -0.30
N PRO A 6 -33.80 13.44 -1.43
CA PRO A 6 -32.49 13.12 -2.00
C PRO A 6 -31.67 14.35 -2.38
N GLY A 7 -32.30 15.51 -2.64
CA GLY A 7 -31.60 16.78 -2.89
C GLY A 7 -30.85 17.33 -1.68
N LEU A 8 -31.30 17.03 -0.45
CA LEU A 8 -30.58 17.42 0.78
C LEU A 8 -29.33 16.55 0.99
N ALA A 9 -29.33 15.31 0.52
CA ALA A 9 -28.13 14.48 0.58
C ALA A 9 -27.03 15.07 -0.33
N ASP A 10 -27.40 15.53 -1.52
CA ASP A 10 -26.47 16.17 -2.46
C ASP A 10 -25.94 17.51 -1.92
N GLU A 11 -26.80 18.34 -1.34
CA GLU A 11 -26.40 19.62 -0.73
C GLU A 11 -25.50 19.41 0.51
N VAL A 12 -25.81 18.44 1.36
CA VAL A 12 -24.97 18.07 2.52
C VAL A 12 -23.62 17.54 2.07
N VAL A 13 -23.56 16.72 1.02
CA VAL A 13 -22.30 16.19 0.48
C VAL A 13 -21.44 17.32 -0.10
N HIS A 14 -22.02 18.26 -0.84
CA HIS A 14 -21.29 19.40 -1.41
C HIS A 14 -20.84 20.44 -0.36
N THR A 15 -21.54 20.52 0.77
CA THR A 15 -21.20 21.45 1.86
C THR A 15 -20.24 20.82 2.89
N SER A 16 -20.13 19.49 2.90
CA SER A 16 -19.25 18.77 3.83
C SER A 16 -17.80 18.86 3.36
N PRO A 17 -16.86 19.23 4.25
CA PRO A 17 -15.44 19.23 3.89
C PRO A 17 -14.99 17.82 3.53
N ARG A 18 -14.19 17.70 2.46
CA ARG A 18 -13.62 16.42 2.02
C ARG A 18 -12.86 15.77 3.18
N PRO A 19 -13.04 14.47 3.44
CA PRO A 19 -12.36 13.82 4.56
C PRO A 19 -10.84 13.92 4.39
N ASN A 20 -10.19 14.57 5.36
CA ASN A 20 -8.73 14.62 5.44
C ASN A 20 -8.22 13.25 5.94
N VAL A 21 -7.13 12.76 5.35
CA VAL A 21 -6.43 11.53 5.76
C VAL A 21 -6.16 11.52 7.27
N ALA A 22 -5.64 12.62 7.82
CA ALA A 22 -5.33 12.71 9.24
C ALA A 22 -6.58 12.53 10.13
N SER A 23 -7.70 13.14 9.74
CA SER A 23 -8.97 13.04 10.47
C SER A 23 -9.58 11.64 10.38
N ALA A 24 -9.56 11.02 9.19
CA ALA A 24 -10.05 9.66 9.01
C ALA A 24 -9.22 8.66 9.83
N LEU A 25 -7.89 8.75 9.77
CA LEU A 25 -7.01 7.91 10.58
C LEU A 25 -7.20 8.15 12.08
N GLN A 26 -7.43 9.39 12.52
CA GLN A 26 -7.72 9.68 13.93
C GLN A 26 -9.01 8.99 14.40
N VAL A 27 -10.08 9.02 13.59
CA VAL A 27 -11.32 8.31 13.90
C VAL A 27 -11.07 6.80 14.03
N LEU A 28 -10.36 6.20 13.07
CA LEU A 28 -10.00 4.78 13.13
C LEU A 28 -9.14 4.44 14.36
N ARG A 29 -8.20 5.31 14.74
CA ARG A 29 -7.41 5.15 15.98
C ARG A 29 -8.26 5.24 17.24
N ASN A 30 -9.32 6.06 17.24
CA ASN A 30 -10.26 6.10 18.36
C ASN A 30 -11.04 4.79 18.50
N TYR A 31 -11.51 4.21 17.40
CA TYR A 31 -12.11 2.87 17.39
C TYR A 31 -11.13 1.81 17.88
N GLN A 32 -9.87 1.87 17.44
CA GLN A 32 -8.81 0.97 17.91
C GLN A 32 -8.55 1.11 19.43
N SER A 33 -8.54 2.33 19.96
CA SER A 33 -8.42 2.57 21.41
C SER A 33 -9.62 1.99 22.18
N GLY A 34 -10.83 2.18 21.65
CA GLY A 34 -12.04 1.55 22.19
C GLY A 34 -11.97 0.02 22.21
N LEU A 35 -11.49 -0.58 21.12
CA LEU A 35 -11.21 -2.01 21.04
C LEU A 35 -10.23 -2.47 22.13
N GLN A 36 -9.10 -1.77 22.29
CA GLN A 36 -8.08 -2.09 23.28
C GLN A 36 -8.64 -1.98 24.72
N SER A 37 -9.43 -0.95 25.01
CA SER A 37 -10.05 -0.76 26.33
C SER A 37 -11.12 -1.80 26.67
N SER A 38 -11.64 -2.51 25.66
CA SER A 38 -12.69 -3.53 25.83
C SER A 38 -12.14 -4.89 26.24
N PHE A 39 -10.81 -5.07 26.21
CA PHE A 39 -10.19 -6.32 26.64
C PHE A 39 -10.43 -6.57 28.14
N PRO A 40 -10.75 -7.81 28.53
CA PRO A 40 -10.88 -8.15 29.95
C PRO A 40 -9.53 -7.99 30.67
N LEU A 41 -9.59 -7.54 31.93
CA LEU A 41 -8.40 -7.45 32.78
C LEU A 41 -7.96 -8.86 33.21
N GLY A 42 -6.76 -9.25 32.78
CA GLY A 42 -6.17 -10.55 33.09
C GLY A 42 -6.63 -11.70 32.18
N GLY A 43 -5.89 -12.81 32.23
CA GLY A 43 -6.12 -13.98 31.36
C GLY A 43 -5.41 -13.89 30.01
N ASN A 44 -5.68 -14.87 29.13
CA ASN A 44 -5.08 -14.91 27.80
C ASN A 44 -5.87 -13.98 26.84
N PRO A 45 -5.24 -12.92 26.30
CA PRO A 45 -5.90 -12.00 25.37
C PRO A 45 -6.28 -12.66 24.05
N GLY A 46 -5.70 -13.80 23.69
CA GLY A 46 -6.07 -14.58 22.49
C GLY A 46 -7.21 -15.58 22.72
N SER A 47 -7.80 -15.66 23.92
CA SER A 47 -8.86 -16.62 24.24
C SER A 47 -10.21 -16.30 23.59
N ASP A 48 -11.07 -17.31 23.47
CA ASP A 48 -12.45 -17.12 22.97
C ASP A 48 -13.26 -16.19 23.88
N TYR A 49 -12.99 -16.20 25.19
CA TYR A 49 -13.62 -15.27 26.13
C TYR A 49 -13.26 -13.81 25.79
N ALA A 50 -11.96 -13.53 25.59
CA ALA A 50 -11.50 -12.20 25.20
C ALA A 50 -12.09 -11.76 23.84
N TYR A 51 -12.15 -12.67 22.87
CA TYR A 51 -12.78 -12.41 21.57
C TYR A 51 -14.26 -12.00 21.72
N ASN A 52 -15.05 -12.77 22.47
CA ASN A 52 -16.47 -12.47 22.65
C ASN A 52 -16.71 -11.11 23.33
N ARG A 53 -15.79 -10.65 24.18
CA ARG A 53 -15.87 -9.32 24.82
C ARG A 53 -15.60 -8.18 23.85
N VAL A 54 -14.65 -8.37 22.93
CA VAL A 54 -14.22 -7.30 22.01
C VAL A 54 -14.83 -7.40 20.62
N ARG A 55 -15.65 -8.42 20.36
CA ARG A 55 -16.27 -8.68 19.04
C ARG A 55 -17.02 -7.47 18.48
N GLN A 56 -17.81 -6.78 19.31
CA GLN A 56 -18.56 -5.60 18.88
C GLN A 56 -17.62 -4.41 18.52
N PRO A 57 -16.71 -3.98 19.42
CA PRO A 57 -15.69 -2.98 19.07
C PRO A 57 -14.83 -3.34 17.85
N LEU A 58 -14.51 -4.64 17.67
CA LEU A 58 -13.75 -5.13 16.51
C LEU A 58 -14.54 -4.94 15.22
N ALA A 59 -15.80 -5.38 15.20
CA ALA A 59 -16.70 -5.19 14.07
C ALA A 59 -16.85 -3.70 13.72
N SER A 60 -17.06 -2.83 14.72
CA SER A 60 -17.17 -1.39 14.48
C SER A 60 -15.91 -0.75 13.87
N LEU A 61 -14.72 -1.23 14.27
CA LEU A 61 -13.46 -0.77 13.66
C LEU A 61 -13.34 -1.23 12.20
N LEU A 62 -13.69 -2.48 11.92
CA LEU A 62 -13.63 -3.05 10.57
C LEU A 62 -14.68 -2.42 9.65
N ASP A 63 -15.90 -2.18 10.12
CA ASP A 63 -16.94 -1.46 9.39
C ASP A 63 -16.47 -0.04 9.05
N ALA A 64 -15.88 0.68 10.01
CA ALA A 64 -15.32 2.00 9.76
C ALA A 64 -14.17 1.97 8.73
N LEU A 65 -13.29 0.96 8.78
CA LEU A 65 -12.25 0.77 7.76
C LEU A 65 -12.87 0.57 6.37
N SER A 66 -13.90 -0.27 6.26
CA SER A 66 -14.62 -0.54 5.01
C SER A 66 -15.33 0.71 4.47
N ASP A 67 -15.87 1.55 5.34
CA ASP A 67 -16.53 2.80 4.95
C ASP A 67 -15.54 3.86 4.48
N PHE A 68 -14.43 4.06 5.20
CA PHE A 68 -13.47 5.11 4.86
C PHE A 68 -12.61 4.75 3.65
N THR A 69 -12.21 3.49 3.50
CA THR A 69 -11.22 3.09 2.50
C THR A 69 -11.59 3.50 1.07
N PRO A 70 -12.80 3.22 0.55
CA PRO A 70 -13.19 3.58 -0.82
C PRO A 70 -13.08 5.07 -1.15
N HIS A 71 -13.24 5.96 -0.16
CA HIS A 71 -13.12 7.41 -0.34
C HIS A 71 -11.70 7.85 -0.71
N PHE A 72 -10.70 7.08 -0.30
CA PHE A 72 -9.29 7.31 -0.58
C PHE A 72 -8.78 6.47 -1.76
N LEU A 73 -9.64 5.73 -2.44
CA LEU A 73 -9.27 4.95 -3.63
C LEU A 73 -9.74 5.63 -4.92
N PRO A 74 -9.08 5.36 -6.06
CA PRO A 74 -9.62 5.70 -7.37
C PRO A 74 -11.00 5.06 -7.59
N PRO A 75 -11.97 5.77 -8.19
CA PRO A 75 -11.86 7.11 -8.79
C PRO A 75 -12.09 8.30 -7.82
N HIS A 76 -12.46 8.05 -6.56
CA HIS A 76 -12.82 9.10 -5.60
C HIS A 76 -11.63 9.97 -5.17
N GLU A 77 -10.45 9.36 -5.02
CA GLU A 77 -9.18 10.07 -4.82
C GLU A 77 -8.31 9.96 -6.07
N SER A 78 -7.82 11.10 -6.54
CA SER A 78 -7.02 11.23 -7.76
C SER A 78 -5.53 11.32 -7.45
N GLN A 79 -5.16 11.79 -6.25
CA GLN A 79 -3.79 11.97 -5.80
C GLN A 79 -3.27 10.70 -5.13
N ALA A 80 -2.37 10.00 -5.82
CA ALA A 80 -1.78 8.76 -5.33
C ALA A 80 -1.10 8.91 -3.96
N SER A 81 -0.39 10.01 -3.72
CA SER A 81 0.25 10.29 -2.42
C SER A 81 -0.75 10.32 -1.26
N THR A 82 -1.95 10.83 -1.48
CA THR A 82 -3.02 10.90 -0.47
C THR A 82 -3.56 9.50 -0.19
N SER A 83 -3.88 8.74 -1.24
CA SER A 83 -4.31 7.35 -1.14
C SER A 83 -3.28 6.48 -0.40
N LEU A 84 -2.00 6.57 -0.79
CA LEU A 84 -0.92 5.79 -0.19
C LEU A 84 -0.69 6.17 1.27
N SER A 85 -0.81 7.45 1.62
CA SER A 85 -0.69 7.91 3.02
C SER A 85 -1.82 7.38 3.90
N TYR A 86 -3.06 7.31 3.37
CA TYR A 86 -4.16 6.67 4.08
C TYR A 86 -3.92 5.16 4.24
N LEU A 87 -3.53 4.47 3.16
CA LEU A 87 -3.28 3.03 3.18
C LEU A 87 -2.14 2.64 4.13
N ASP A 88 -1.09 3.45 4.22
CA ASP A 88 0.00 3.30 5.21
C ASP A 88 -0.55 3.26 6.64
N GLY A 89 -1.32 4.27 7.02
CA GLY A 89 -1.93 4.36 8.35
C GLY A 89 -3.01 3.29 8.61
N ALA A 90 -3.82 2.95 7.61
CA ALA A 90 -4.83 1.90 7.73
C ALA A 90 -4.19 0.51 7.90
N THR A 91 -3.10 0.24 7.19
CA THR A 91 -2.35 -1.03 7.30
C THR A 91 -1.73 -1.18 8.70
N ASP A 92 -1.21 -0.09 9.29
CA ASP A 92 -0.73 -0.09 10.68
C ASP A 92 -1.84 -0.44 11.69
N ILE A 93 -3.08 -0.01 11.43
CA ILE A 93 -4.23 -0.32 12.29
C ILE A 93 -4.59 -1.79 12.18
N ILE A 94 -4.63 -2.35 10.95
CA ILE A 94 -4.89 -3.77 10.70
C ILE A 94 -3.79 -4.65 11.33
N TYR A 95 -2.54 -4.21 11.24
CA TYR A 95 -1.41 -4.90 11.86
C TYR A 95 -1.61 -5.07 13.37
N ALA A 96 -2.06 -4.01 14.04
CA ALA A 96 -2.28 -3.98 15.47
C ALA A 96 -3.56 -4.70 15.93
N LEU A 97 -4.34 -5.31 15.03
CA LEU A 97 -5.47 -6.15 15.40
C LEU A 97 -5.00 -7.40 16.17
N PRO A 98 -5.78 -7.85 17.17
CA PRO A 98 -5.44 -9.01 17.97
C PRO A 98 -5.42 -10.29 17.12
N ARG A 99 -4.56 -11.23 17.51
CA ARG A 99 -4.53 -12.59 16.99
C ARG A 99 -5.13 -13.54 18.02
N TRP A 100 -6.12 -14.30 17.60
CA TRP A 100 -6.84 -15.24 18.44
C TRP A 100 -6.24 -16.64 18.34
N SER A 101 -6.31 -17.40 19.44
CA SER A 101 -5.89 -18.81 19.46
C SER A 101 -6.75 -19.67 18.54
N THR A 102 -8.06 -19.38 18.50
CA THR A 102 -9.02 -20.06 17.64
C THR A 102 -8.93 -19.51 16.22
N PRO A 103 -8.59 -20.32 15.21
CA PRO A 103 -8.38 -19.85 13.83
C PRO A 103 -9.59 -19.13 13.24
N GLN A 104 -10.81 -19.60 13.51
CA GLN A 104 -12.05 -19.01 12.99
C GLN A 104 -12.23 -17.54 13.39
N ASN A 105 -11.79 -17.15 14.59
CA ASN A 105 -11.91 -15.77 15.06
C ASN A 105 -10.94 -14.81 14.33
N ASN A 106 -9.96 -15.33 13.59
CA ASN A 106 -9.02 -14.52 12.83
C ASN A 106 -9.50 -14.23 11.39
N ILE A 107 -10.60 -14.84 10.93
CA ILE A 107 -11.08 -14.69 9.54
C ILE A 107 -11.30 -13.22 9.17
N GLU A 108 -11.90 -12.44 10.07
CA GLU A 108 -12.16 -11.01 9.84
C GLU A 108 -10.86 -10.21 9.65
N ARG A 109 -9.82 -10.52 10.44
CA ARG A 109 -8.50 -9.92 10.30
C ARG A 109 -7.83 -10.29 8.98
N GLU A 110 -7.94 -11.56 8.58
CA GLU A 110 -7.40 -12.02 7.30
C GLU A 110 -8.12 -11.35 6.12
N SER A 111 -9.45 -11.20 6.20
CA SER A 111 -10.25 -10.47 5.19
C SER A 111 -9.80 -9.00 5.08
N ALA A 112 -9.55 -8.33 6.22
CA ALA A 112 -9.06 -6.97 6.23
C ALA A 112 -7.70 -6.83 5.52
N TYR A 113 -6.79 -7.80 5.71
CA TYR A 113 -5.53 -7.83 4.97
C TYR A 113 -5.73 -8.04 3.46
N ASP A 114 -6.64 -8.93 3.07
CA ASP A 114 -6.92 -9.17 1.65
C ASP A 114 -7.52 -7.93 0.97
N GLU A 115 -8.40 -7.21 1.66
CA GLU A 115 -9.02 -5.98 1.17
C GLU A 115 -8.01 -4.83 1.07
N ILE A 116 -7.19 -4.60 2.10
CA ILE A 116 -6.17 -3.55 2.05
C ILE A 116 -5.11 -3.87 1.00
N CYS A 117 -4.75 -5.15 0.81
CA CYS A 117 -3.83 -5.59 -0.25
C CYS A 117 -4.37 -5.23 -1.64
N LYS A 118 -5.65 -5.52 -1.91
CA LYS A 118 -6.32 -5.13 -3.16
C LYS A 118 -6.34 -3.62 -3.33
N ALA A 119 -6.61 -2.87 -2.27
CA ALA A 119 -6.62 -1.42 -2.28
C ALA A 119 -5.23 -0.84 -2.65
N TRP A 120 -4.15 -1.36 -2.06
CA TRP A 120 -2.78 -1.04 -2.45
C TRP A 120 -2.53 -1.28 -3.94
N ILE A 121 -2.87 -2.47 -4.44
CA ILE A 121 -2.69 -2.82 -5.86
C ILE A 121 -3.44 -1.84 -6.78
N LEU A 122 -4.68 -1.50 -6.44
CA LEU A 122 -5.48 -0.55 -7.22
C LEU A 122 -4.84 0.83 -7.31
N VAL A 123 -4.38 1.37 -6.17
CA VAL A 123 -3.72 2.68 -6.11
C VAL A 123 -2.40 2.67 -6.88
N ILE A 124 -1.60 1.63 -6.69
CA ILE A 124 -0.31 1.47 -7.38
C ILE A 124 -0.52 1.44 -8.90
N ARG A 125 -1.48 0.65 -9.38
CA ARG A 125 -1.79 0.56 -10.82
C ARG A 125 -2.29 1.87 -11.39
N GLU A 126 -3.12 2.60 -10.66
CA GLU A 126 -3.62 3.90 -11.12
C GLU A 126 -2.51 4.97 -11.14
N ALA A 127 -1.65 4.98 -10.12
CA ALA A 127 -0.48 5.86 -10.07
C ALA A 127 0.52 5.57 -11.19
N ALA A 128 0.68 4.30 -11.59
CA ALA A 128 1.52 3.93 -12.72
C ALA A 128 1.02 4.51 -14.05
N LYS A 129 -0.31 4.51 -14.27
CA LYS A 129 -0.93 5.10 -15.46
C LYS A 129 -0.77 6.62 -15.50
N ARG A 130 -0.84 7.27 -14.33
CA ARG A 130 -0.79 8.74 -14.21
C ARG A 130 0.64 9.23 -14.02
N GLY A 131 1.24 9.75 -15.08
CA GLY A 131 2.61 10.29 -15.01
C GLY A 131 3.70 9.22 -14.89
N GLY A 132 3.43 8.01 -15.39
CA GLY A 132 4.41 6.95 -15.53
C GLY A 132 4.97 6.41 -14.21
N GLY A 133 4.23 6.50 -13.09
CA GLY A 133 4.69 5.99 -11.79
C GLY A 133 5.78 6.82 -11.12
N ILE A 134 6.16 7.99 -11.66
CA ILE A 134 7.18 8.87 -11.08
C ILE A 134 6.87 9.24 -9.62
N GLN A 135 5.59 9.43 -9.29
CA GLN A 135 5.14 9.73 -7.93
C GLN A 135 5.42 8.60 -6.92
N LEU A 136 5.55 7.35 -7.39
CA LEU A 136 5.84 6.20 -6.54
C LEU A 136 7.31 6.15 -6.13
N GLN A 137 8.23 6.65 -6.97
CA GLN A 137 9.68 6.61 -6.73
C GLN A 137 10.13 7.52 -5.58
N TYR A 138 9.61 8.75 -5.52
CA TYR A 138 10.12 9.75 -4.57
C TYR A 138 9.51 9.64 -3.17
N GLY A 139 8.52 8.76 -2.98
CA GLY A 139 7.78 8.64 -1.72
C GLY A 139 8.29 7.56 -0.76
N GLY A 140 9.30 6.78 -1.15
CA GLY A 140 9.79 5.63 -0.35
C GLY A 140 8.70 4.58 -0.08
N TRP A 141 7.73 4.48 -1.00
CA TRP A 141 6.57 3.60 -0.84
C TRP A 141 6.95 2.12 -0.98
N ASP A 142 8.04 1.82 -1.66
CA ASP A 142 8.64 0.50 -1.77
C ASP A 142 9.13 0.00 -0.40
N GLU A 143 9.91 0.81 0.32
CA GLU A 143 10.40 0.46 1.65
C GLU A 143 9.24 0.31 2.65
N LYS A 144 8.30 1.26 2.64
CA LYS A 144 7.12 1.21 3.52
C LYS A 144 6.27 -0.04 3.26
N LEU A 145 5.96 -0.33 2.00
CA LEU A 145 5.15 -1.49 1.64
C LEU A 145 5.87 -2.81 1.92
N ALA A 146 7.19 -2.87 1.70
CA ALA A 146 8.01 -4.03 2.07
C ALA A 146 7.98 -4.27 3.58
N LYS A 147 8.10 -3.21 4.39
CA LYS A 147 7.97 -3.28 5.86
C LYS A 147 6.60 -3.78 6.29
N HIS A 148 5.52 -3.27 5.69
CA HIS A 148 4.16 -3.74 5.96
C HIS A 148 3.97 -5.21 5.59
N ASN A 149 4.55 -5.65 4.48
CA ASN A 149 4.48 -7.05 4.06
C ASN A 149 5.23 -7.97 5.03
N GLN A 150 6.40 -7.55 5.51
CA GLN A 150 7.14 -8.29 6.54
C GLN A 150 6.33 -8.40 7.83
N ASN A 151 5.76 -7.28 8.30
CA ASN A 151 4.97 -7.23 9.52
C ASN A 151 3.69 -8.08 9.44
N SER A 152 3.07 -8.14 8.26
CA SER A 152 1.86 -8.94 8.03
C SER A 152 2.15 -10.42 7.73
N GLY A 153 3.41 -10.84 7.67
CA GLY A 153 3.78 -12.23 7.39
C GLY A 153 3.52 -12.64 5.94
N GLY A 154 3.70 -11.72 4.98
CA GLY A 154 3.58 -12.00 3.55
C GLY A 154 2.21 -11.69 2.94
N LYS A 155 1.27 -11.13 3.70
CA LYS A 155 -0.11 -10.87 3.22
C LYS A 155 -0.18 -9.79 2.13
N LEU A 156 0.81 -8.89 2.08
CA LEU A 156 0.89 -7.82 1.11
C LEU A 156 1.83 -8.14 -0.06
N GLN A 157 2.26 -9.40 -0.20
CA GLN A 157 3.25 -9.78 -1.20
C GLN A 157 2.79 -9.47 -2.63
N ALA A 158 1.49 -9.61 -2.90
CA ALA A 158 0.93 -9.26 -4.20
C ALA A 158 1.09 -7.77 -4.52
N ALA A 159 0.85 -6.88 -3.54
CA ALA A 159 1.07 -5.45 -3.69
C ALA A 159 2.55 -5.09 -3.87
N VAL A 160 3.45 -5.74 -3.11
CA VAL A 160 4.90 -5.59 -3.26
C VAL A 160 5.35 -5.98 -4.67
N ASN A 161 4.88 -7.11 -5.18
CA ASN A 161 5.23 -7.60 -6.52
C ASN A 161 4.73 -6.65 -7.63
N GLU A 162 3.51 -6.12 -7.49
CA GLU A 162 2.95 -5.14 -8.42
C GLU A 162 3.76 -3.85 -8.42
N LEU A 163 4.11 -3.33 -7.24
CA LEU A 163 4.97 -2.15 -7.14
C LEU A 163 6.35 -2.41 -7.75
N GLY A 164 6.98 -3.54 -7.45
CA GLY A 164 8.28 -3.92 -8.01
C GLY A 164 8.24 -4.05 -9.54
N THR A 165 7.16 -4.61 -10.09
CA THR A 165 6.94 -4.69 -11.54
C THR A 165 6.85 -3.28 -12.14
N ILE A 166 6.14 -2.36 -11.47
CA ILE A 166 5.95 -0.98 -11.91
C ILE A 166 7.25 -0.15 -11.79
N LEU A 167 8.03 -0.33 -10.74
CA LEU A 167 9.30 0.39 -10.62
C LEU A 167 10.37 -0.23 -11.53
N GLY A 168 10.31 -1.54 -11.78
CA GLY A 168 11.24 -2.27 -12.64
C GLY A 168 11.19 -1.85 -14.11
N TRP A 169 10.01 -1.60 -14.68
CA TRP A 169 9.92 -1.05 -16.05
C TRP A 169 10.47 0.38 -16.15
N MET A 170 10.38 1.14 -15.06
CA MET A 170 10.93 2.50 -14.98
C MET A 170 12.46 2.52 -14.89
N HIS A 171 13.07 1.48 -14.30
CA HIS A 171 14.53 1.32 -14.26
C HIS A 171 15.10 0.73 -15.54
N GLY A 172 14.27 0.04 -16.35
CA GLY A 172 14.62 -0.56 -17.63
C GLY A 172 15.80 -1.56 -17.56
N PRO A 173 16.06 -2.33 -18.62
CA PRO A 173 17.31 -3.08 -18.76
C PRO A 173 18.56 -2.18 -18.95
N GLY A 174 18.48 -0.88 -18.65
CA GLY A 174 19.49 0.13 -18.97
C GLY A 174 20.10 0.87 -17.78
N SER A 175 19.60 0.67 -16.55
CA SER A 175 20.17 1.32 -15.34
C SER A 175 21.11 0.41 -14.54
N GLN A 176 21.75 -0.54 -15.23
CA GLN A 176 22.92 -1.25 -14.75
C GLN A 176 24.12 -0.91 -15.63
N SER A 177 24.46 0.37 -15.70
CA SER A 177 25.74 0.83 -16.28
C SER A 177 26.16 2.16 -15.65
N GLY A 178 26.23 2.15 -14.32
CA GLY A 178 26.87 3.20 -13.53
C GLY A 178 28.36 2.92 -13.26
N ASN A 179 28.96 1.94 -13.95
CA ASN A 179 30.36 1.55 -13.73
C ASN A 179 31.20 1.46 -15.02
N ASP A 180 30.62 1.71 -16.21
CA ASP A 180 31.31 1.53 -17.50
C ASP A 180 31.91 2.83 -18.08
N LEU A 181 31.52 4.00 -17.57
CA LEU A 181 32.12 5.28 -17.99
C LEU A 181 33.59 5.43 -17.55
N GLY A 182 33.99 4.72 -16.49
CA GLY A 182 35.42 4.54 -16.15
C GLY A 182 36.09 3.65 -17.19
N SER A 183 35.57 2.44 -17.40
CA SER A 183 36.15 1.46 -18.32
C SER A 183 36.36 1.98 -19.75
N ILE A 184 35.43 2.76 -20.30
CA ILE A 184 35.57 3.37 -21.64
C ILE A 184 36.62 4.49 -21.66
N ARG A 185 36.73 5.26 -20.58
CA ARG A 185 37.76 6.29 -20.43
C ARG A 185 39.14 5.64 -20.29
N GLU A 186 39.28 4.62 -19.43
CA GLU A 186 40.51 3.82 -19.28
C GLU A 186 40.93 3.16 -20.61
N GLN A 187 39.99 2.66 -21.42
CA GLN A 187 40.27 2.06 -22.73
C GLN A 187 40.72 3.07 -23.79
N LEU A 188 40.27 4.33 -23.70
CA LEU A 188 40.72 5.42 -24.58
C LEU A 188 42.08 6.01 -24.18
N PHE A 189 42.46 5.89 -22.89
CA PHE A 189 43.78 6.28 -22.41
C PHE A 189 44.83 5.16 -22.52
N SER A 190 44.41 3.90 -22.63
CA SER A 190 45.30 2.80 -22.96
C SER A 190 45.46 2.69 -24.48
N GLU A 191 46.55 3.22 -25.02
CA GLU A 191 46.97 3.03 -26.43
C GLU A 191 47.23 1.54 -26.76
N THR A 192 46.20 0.71 -26.84
CA THR A 192 46.29 -0.64 -27.42
C THR A 192 45.51 -0.67 -28.72
N TYR A 193 46.12 -0.05 -29.74
CA TYR A 193 45.75 -0.33 -31.11
C TYR A 193 46.26 -1.71 -31.49
N GLY A 194 45.33 -2.61 -31.79
CA GLY A 194 45.56 -3.74 -32.68
C GLY A 194 45.82 -5.09 -32.03
N PHE A 195 44.85 -5.99 -32.15
CA PHE A 195 45.15 -7.34 -32.61
C PHE A 195 43.94 -7.99 -33.31
N GLY A 196 43.95 -7.94 -34.64
CA GLY A 196 43.46 -9.02 -35.49
C GLY A 196 41.95 -9.26 -35.58
N THR A 197 41.26 -8.51 -36.45
CA THR A 197 40.14 -9.06 -37.22
C THR A 197 40.30 -8.66 -38.70
N PRO A 198 40.52 -9.62 -39.62
CA PRO A 198 40.63 -9.30 -41.03
C PRO A 198 39.26 -8.93 -41.60
N VAL A 199 39.15 -7.70 -42.11
CA VAL A 199 38.02 -7.23 -42.91
C VAL A 199 38.04 -7.98 -44.25
N LYS A 200 37.00 -8.78 -44.51
CA LYS A 200 36.81 -9.51 -45.77
C LYS A 200 35.87 -8.71 -46.67
N VAL A 201 36.41 -8.16 -47.76
CA VAL A 201 35.67 -7.43 -48.81
C VAL A 201 35.44 -8.33 -50.05
N GLY A 202 34.18 -8.45 -50.48
CA GLY A 202 33.69 -8.85 -51.84
C GLY A 202 33.92 -10.31 -52.30
N PRO A 203 33.26 -10.80 -53.40
CA PRO A 203 32.73 -10.02 -54.53
C PRO A 203 31.26 -10.30 -54.98
N TRP A 204 30.68 -9.27 -55.62
CA TRP A 204 29.59 -9.19 -56.64
C TRP A 204 28.38 -10.14 -56.57
#